data_AF-A0A349JBM9-F1
#
_entry.id   AF-A0A349JBM9-F1
#
_cell.length_a   1.000
_cell.length_b   1.000
_cell.length_c   1.000
_cell.angle_alpha   90.00
_cell.angle_beta   90.00
_cell.angle_gamma   90.00
#
_symmetry.space_group_name_H-M   'P 1'
#
loop_
_entity.id
_entity.type
_entity.pdbx_description
1 polymer ?
#
loop_
_entity_poly.entity_id
_entity_poly.type
_entity_poly.pdbx_seq_one_letter_code
_entity_poly.pdbx_strand_id
1 'polypeptide(L)'
;MSTKKPHLVTISTLLVLAALGSAWAAEDPAGDIGKTPAPPPPAAEAEEGEAPADNAQSRIAKGKATGLVREGMDLVRRFNEDKTRNATAIVDAAICFTSARKFADTTGDTDLIGEIQANLFWCKKQMDLPALQDYVARKGDEATHALKAMDAVAAVKVDASEAASYFARAEKFAGSNAEDHLQIAIRFLEVAERFPGATQGTEANKRALAAQQALMKKAAEAAVAARQTRFTKPVKLVPGATAVPAAQAQKEALALVKKSYQKGYAKKDVPAKRRLARKLLEESAKNKSDVAVYHQMLSESIRLAGESEDYEPLLDGIDRLASSYTGVDALQEKKAALKKMTGKATATSILKLLETPEDPAANLAAGKWFCFSARRWNDGLRMLVLGSDEALAKVAQMELDKPANPDEKLLIADAWYELGKKATAKDEKTGIMGRAMLWYQQVAKKLEGIAKEKVDKRLVEIDKLLPLDLDNVDWGNLTASQWDKLKGKMVAVQARVDRFDPGFSLAAGERVRIVAHPTDQWTVTGGFYSGKGTFGWKGRSEEFYYYSAREAAPGALMVWVENGDKSNCGIISGPGRVFFSPNITWYSDGDRSGQIRVKVLAVDDEE
;
A
#
# COMPACT_ATOMS: atom_id res chain seq x y z
N MET A 1 26.58 -47.95 35.52
CA MET A 1 26.10 -46.72 36.17
C MET A 1 26.38 -45.56 35.22
N SER A 2 25.34 -45.04 34.56
CA SER A 2 25.43 -44.03 33.50
C SER A 2 24.48 -42.89 33.85
N THR A 3 24.99 -41.71 34.16
CA THR A 3 24.21 -40.50 34.47
C THR A 3 24.02 -39.68 33.20
N LYS A 4 22.77 -39.65 32.71
CA LYS A 4 22.32 -38.82 31.58
C LYS A 4 22.34 -37.34 31.98
N LYS A 5 22.97 -36.49 31.17
CA LYS A 5 22.74 -35.04 31.15
C LYS A 5 21.41 -34.75 30.44
N PRO A 6 20.59 -33.78 30.88
CA PRO A 6 19.41 -33.36 30.12
C PRO A 6 19.84 -32.52 28.91
N HIS A 7 19.48 -32.96 27.70
CA HIS A 7 19.59 -32.14 26.50
C HIS A 7 18.52 -31.04 26.54
N LEU A 8 18.94 -29.76 26.53
CA LEU A 8 18.06 -28.64 26.22
C LEU A 8 17.63 -28.75 24.74
N VAL A 9 16.33 -28.61 24.51
CA VAL A 9 15.74 -28.50 23.19
C VAL A 9 16.17 -27.15 22.59
N THR A 10 17.04 -27.18 21.59
CA THR A 10 17.32 -26.04 20.72
C THR A 10 16.09 -25.75 19.86
N ILE A 11 15.85 -24.45 19.61
CA ILE A 11 14.68 -23.82 18.95
C ILE A 11 14.40 -24.31 17.49
N SER A 12 15.09 -25.33 16.99
CA SER A 12 15.12 -25.69 15.57
C SER A 12 13.98 -26.58 15.04
N THR A 13 12.97 -26.94 15.84
CA THR A 13 11.96 -27.96 15.40
C THR A 13 10.53 -27.68 15.85
N LEU A 14 9.96 -26.51 15.56
CA LEU A 14 8.54 -26.21 15.82
C LEU A 14 7.85 -25.44 14.68
N LEU A 15 8.28 -25.68 13.44
CA LEU A 15 7.36 -25.68 12.29
C LEU A 15 7.11 -27.15 11.96
N VAL A 16 5.92 -27.64 12.28
CA VAL A 16 5.20 -28.86 11.78
C VAL A 16 4.45 -29.53 12.95
N LEU A 17 3.11 -29.56 12.81
CA LEU A 17 2.07 -30.26 13.58
C LEU A 17 1.85 -29.88 15.08
N ALA A 18 0.67 -29.33 15.40
CA ALA A 18 -0.52 -30.12 15.75
C ALA A 18 -1.65 -29.22 16.28
N ALA A 19 -2.80 -29.30 15.61
CA ALA A 19 -4.10 -29.03 16.21
C ALA A 19 -4.50 -30.24 17.06
N LEU A 20 -5.07 -30.00 18.25
CA LEU A 20 -6.18 -30.73 18.89
C LEU A 20 -6.33 -30.19 20.33
N GLY A 21 -7.57 -29.88 20.69
CA GLY A 21 -7.88 -29.03 21.84
C GLY A 21 -8.07 -29.75 23.17
N SER A 22 -8.44 -28.97 24.18
CA SER A 22 -9.54 -29.27 25.12
C SER A 22 -9.74 -28.07 26.05
N ALA A 23 -11.01 -27.72 26.24
CA ALA A 23 -11.49 -26.63 27.07
C ALA A 23 -11.43 -26.99 28.55
N TRP A 24 -10.98 -26.06 29.39
CA TRP A 24 -11.28 -26.07 30.83
C TRP A 24 -11.79 -24.68 31.24
N ALA A 25 -12.86 -24.71 32.04
CA ALA A 25 -13.72 -23.62 32.42
C ALA A 25 -13.03 -22.61 33.35
N ALA A 26 -13.34 -21.33 33.17
CA ALA A 26 -13.03 -20.27 34.12
C ALA A 26 -14.29 -19.96 34.94
N GLU A 27 -14.19 -20.08 36.26
CA GLU A 27 -15.15 -19.53 37.22
C GLU A 27 -14.79 -18.06 37.49
N ASP A 28 -15.80 -17.18 37.34
CA ASP A 28 -15.82 -15.82 37.87
C ASP A 28 -15.77 -15.83 39.40
N PRO A 29 -15.25 -14.75 40.02
CA PRO A 29 -16.21 -13.99 40.81
C PRO A 29 -16.08 -12.48 40.62
N ALA A 30 -17.24 -11.88 40.35
CA ALA A 30 -17.53 -10.49 40.62
C ALA A 30 -17.35 -10.17 42.11
N GLY A 31 -16.75 -9.02 42.40
CA GLY A 31 -16.50 -8.54 43.76
C GLY A 31 -16.32 -7.03 43.82
N ASP A 32 -17.46 -6.35 43.80
CA ASP A 32 -17.80 -5.09 44.48
C ASP A 32 -17.03 -3.78 44.19
N ILE A 33 -17.83 -2.77 43.87
CA ILE A 33 -17.46 -1.41 43.49
C ILE A 33 -17.89 -0.52 44.64
N GLY A 34 -16.96 0.18 45.29
CA GLY A 34 -17.32 1.37 46.06
C GLY A 34 -16.48 1.66 47.30
N LYS A 35 -15.57 2.63 47.16
CA LYS A 35 -15.46 3.85 48.00
C LYS A 35 -14.16 4.57 47.67
N THR A 36 -14.27 5.76 47.10
CA THR A 36 -13.19 6.74 46.97
C THR A 36 -12.67 7.16 48.35
N PRO A 37 -11.36 7.10 48.63
CA PRO A 37 -10.79 7.71 49.82
C PRO A 37 -10.60 9.23 49.63
N ALA A 38 -10.78 9.97 50.72
CA ALA A 38 -10.54 11.42 50.80
C ALA A 38 -9.05 11.78 50.54
N PRO A 39 -8.75 13.00 50.07
CA PRO A 39 -7.38 13.40 49.79
C PRO A 39 -6.55 13.51 51.07
N PRO A 40 -5.25 13.19 51.03
CA PRO A 40 -4.37 13.30 52.18
C PRO A 40 -4.07 14.78 52.52
N PRO A 41 -3.77 15.10 53.78
CA PRO A 41 -3.38 16.45 54.19
C PRO A 41 -2.02 16.84 53.57
N PRO A 42 -1.74 18.14 53.42
CA PRO A 42 -0.52 18.61 52.78
C PRO A 42 0.71 18.14 53.55
N ALA A 43 1.66 17.57 52.82
CA ALA A 43 2.91 17.05 53.36
C ALA A 43 3.74 18.19 53.99
N ALA A 44 4.20 17.95 55.21
CA ALA A 44 5.27 18.71 55.82
C ALA A 44 6.53 18.61 54.97
N GLU A 45 7.24 19.74 54.84
CA GLU A 45 8.50 19.89 54.14
C GLU A 45 9.52 18.84 54.64
N ALA A 46 9.72 17.80 53.83
CA ALA A 46 10.86 16.92 53.93
C ALA A 46 11.94 17.47 53.00
N GLU A 47 13.12 17.71 53.56
CA GLU A 47 14.30 18.19 52.86
C GLU A 47 14.52 17.43 51.54
N GLU A 48 14.46 18.15 50.43
CA GLU A 48 14.84 17.65 49.11
C GLU A 48 16.34 17.34 49.13
N GLY A 49 16.66 16.05 49.22
CA GLY A 49 17.94 15.55 48.72
C GLY A 49 18.04 15.88 47.23
N GLU A 50 19.04 16.69 46.89
CA GLU A 50 19.35 17.19 45.56
C GLU A 50 19.32 16.06 44.51
N ALA A 51 18.33 16.09 43.60
CA ALA A 51 18.28 15.21 42.45
C ALA A 51 19.40 15.58 41.47
N PRO A 52 20.12 14.60 40.86
CA PRO A 52 21.21 14.92 39.93
C PRO A 52 20.65 15.67 38.71
N ALA A 53 21.25 16.82 38.41
CA ALA A 53 20.82 17.72 37.33
C ALA A 53 20.68 17.00 35.99
N ASP A 54 19.45 16.95 35.45
CA ASP A 54 19.13 16.47 34.09
C ASP A 54 19.68 17.46 33.04
N ASN A 55 20.99 17.35 32.78
CA ASN A 55 21.68 18.25 31.86
C ASN A 55 21.32 17.93 30.39
N ALA A 56 21.37 18.94 29.52
CA ALA A 56 21.00 18.80 28.11
C ALA A 56 21.80 17.71 27.35
N GLN A 57 23.03 17.42 27.78
CA GLN A 57 23.87 16.36 27.20
C GLN A 57 23.33 14.97 27.52
N SER A 58 22.84 14.74 28.75
CA SER A 58 22.17 13.49 29.15
C SER A 58 20.91 13.24 28.31
N ARG A 59 20.09 14.27 28.08
CA ARG A 59 18.90 14.18 27.21
C ARG A 59 19.26 13.84 25.76
N ILE A 60 20.31 14.46 25.21
CA ILE A 60 20.80 14.16 23.85
C ILE A 60 21.34 12.74 23.77
N ALA A 61 22.12 12.30 24.75
CA ALA A 61 22.64 10.94 24.81
C ALA A 61 21.52 9.91 24.90
N LYS A 62 20.51 10.15 25.76
CA LYS A 62 19.30 9.33 25.86
C LYS A 62 18.55 9.25 24.54
N GLY A 63 18.33 10.38 23.85
CA GLY A 63 17.68 10.40 22.54
C GLY A 63 18.43 9.62 21.45
N LYS A 64 19.77 9.69 21.44
CA LYS A 64 20.60 8.88 20.54
C LYS A 64 20.51 7.39 20.86
N ALA A 65 20.61 7.04 22.14
CA ALA A 65 20.51 5.66 22.59
C ALA A 65 19.15 5.04 22.23
N THR A 66 18.04 5.72 22.51
CA THR A 66 16.70 5.22 22.19
C THR A 66 16.46 5.12 20.67
N GLY A 67 17.02 6.05 19.88
CA GLY A 67 17.00 5.97 18.42
C GLY A 67 17.67 4.70 17.89
N LEU A 68 18.87 4.39 18.39
CA LEU A 68 19.63 3.20 18.03
C LEU A 68 18.97 1.90 18.53
N VAL A 69 18.38 1.91 19.73
CA VAL A 69 17.61 0.77 20.25
C VAL A 69 16.45 0.43 19.33
N ARG A 70 15.69 1.45 18.89
CA ARG A 70 14.57 1.26 17.96
C ARG A 70 15.03 0.67 16.63
N GLU A 71 16.10 1.20 16.05
CA GLU A 71 16.69 0.66 14.82
C GLU A 71 17.15 -0.79 15.00
N GLY A 72 17.82 -1.11 16.11
CA GLY A 72 18.23 -2.47 16.45
C GLY A 72 17.03 -3.41 16.57
N MET A 73 15.94 -2.98 17.21
CA MET A 73 14.72 -3.79 17.34
C MET A 73 14.02 -4.04 16.01
N ASP A 74 14.04 -3.09 15.09
CA ASP A 74 13.50 -3.29 13.73
C ASP A 74 14.31 -4.35 12.97
N LEU A 75 15.63 -4.38 13.14
CA LEU A 75 16.51 -5.40 12.58
C LEU A 75 16.29 -6.79 13.23
N VAL A 76 16.07 -6.86 14.56
CA VAL A 76 15.70 -8.11 15.24
C VAL A 76 14.38 -8.66 14.70
N ARG A 77 13.38 -7.79 14.50
CA ARG A 77 12.08 -8.19 13.93
C ARG A 77 12.24 -8.73 12.51
N ARG A 78 12.99 -8.04 11.67
CA ARG A 78 13.29 -8.47 10.30
C ARG A 78 14.03 -9.81 10.24
N PHE A 79 14.97 -10.05 11.16
CA PHE A 79 15.61 -11.36 11.31
C PHE A 79 14.58 -12.46 11.63
N ASN A 80 13.66 -12.19 12.56
CA ASN A 80 12.65 -13.17 12.98
C ASN A 80 11.56 -13.42 11.93
N GLU A 81 11.29 -12.47 11.02
CA GLU A 81 10.35 -12.63 9.90
C GLU A 81 10.85 -13.65 8.87
N ASP A 82 12.14 -13.62 8.52
CA ASP A 82 12.78 -14.61 7.66
C ASP A 82 14.27 -14.73 7.98
N LYS A 83 14.62 -15.70 8.85
CA LYS A 83 16.01 -15.92 9.29
C LYS A 83 16.94 -16.27 8.14
N THR A 84 16.43 -16.91 7.09
CA THR A 84 17.24 -17.35 5.95
C THR A 84 17.59 -16.18 5.04
N ARG A 85 16.62 -15.31 4.75
CA ARG A 85 16.82 -14.13 3.89
C ARG A 85 17.45 -12.95 4.62
N ASN A 86 17.26 -12.86 5.94
CA ASN A 86 17.74 -11.74 6.75
C ASN A 86 18.80 -12.18 7.78
N ALA A 87 19.58 -13.22 7.48
CA ALA A 87 20.57 -13.80 8.41
C ALA A 87 21.54 -12.77 9.00
N THR A 88 21.91 -11.73 8.23
CA THR A 88 22.84 -10.68 8.66
C THR A 88 22.20 -9.62 9.56
N ALA A 89 20.86 -9.47 9.53
CA ALA A 89 20.17 -8.41 10.25
C ALA A 89 20.36 -8.52 11.77
N ILE A 90 20.56 -9.74 12.30
CA ILE A 90 20.81 -9.93 13.73
C ILE A 90 22.19 -9.41 14.16
N VAL A 91 23.17 -9.43 13.25
CA VAL A 91 24.51 -8.85 13.48
C VAL A 91 24.42 -7.34 13.46
N ASP A 92 23.72 -6.78 12.48
CA ASP A 92 23.48 -5.34 12.37
C ASP A 92 22.72 -4.81 13.61
N ALA A 93 21.72 -5.54 14.09
CA ALA A 93 20.98 -5.21 15.31
C ALA A 93 21.91 -5.10 16.54
N ALA A 94 22.81 -6.07 16.72
CA ALA A 94 23.73 -6.07 17.84
C ALA A 94 24.71 -4.88 17.83
N ILE A 95 25.08 -4.38 16.64
CA ILE A 95 25.90 -3.18 16.48
C ILE A 95 25.11 -1.94 16.92
N CYS A 96 23.84 -1.83 16.52
CA CYS A 96 22.96 -0.76 16.97
C CYS A 96 22.88 -0.74 18.49
N PHE A 97 22.67 -1.90 19.13
CA PHE A 97 22.60 -1.98 20.59
C PHE A 97 23.94 -1.69 21.27
N THR A 98 25.06 -2.14 20.72
CA THR A 98 26.40 -1.83 21.26
C THR A 98 26.71 -0.33 21.14
N SER A 99 26.27 0.31 20.06
CA SER A 99 26.38 1.75 19.88
C SER A 99 25.47 2.50 20.84
N ALA A 100 24.24 2.03 21.03
CA ALA A 100 23.29 2.57 22.00
C ALA A 100 23.85 2.50 23.43
N ARG A 101 24.53 1.39 23.76
CA ARG A 101 25.15 1.16 25.09
C ARG A 101 26.08 2.29 25.47
N LYS A 102 26.96 2.73 24.56
CA LYS A 102 27.92 3.81 24.78
C LYS A 102 27.26 5.11 25.22
N PHE A 103 26.07 5.41 24.67
CA PHE A 103 25.30 6.59 25.04
C PHE A 103 24.50 6.36 26.32
N ALA A 104 23.87 5.21 26.48
CA ALA A 104 23.08 4.88 27.66
C ALA A 104 23.92 4.83 28.96
N ASP A 105 25.19 4.42 28.88
CA ASP A 105 26.10 4.41 30.03
C ASP A 105 26.32 5.82 30.61
N THR A 106 26.18 6.86 29.78
CA THR A 106 26.33 8.26 30.22
C THR A 106 25.08 8.85 30.87
N THR A 107 23.93 8.17 30.77
CA THR A 107 22.65 8.67 31.28
C THR A 107 22.29 8.13 32.66
N GLY A 108 22.91 7.02 33.09
CA GLY A 108 22.55 6.31 34.32
C GLY A 108 21.16 5.66 34.29
N ASP A 109 20.49 5.63 33.13
CA ASP A 109 19.15 5.07 32.97
C ASP A 109 19.22 3.53 32.98
N THR A 110 19.04 2.94 34.16
CA THR A 110 19.17 1.49 34.40
C THR A 110 18.15 0.65 33.63
N ASP A 111 17.00 1.22 33.28
CA ASP A 111 15.96 0.55 32.48
C ASP A 111 16.39 0.44 31.02
N LEU A 112 16.87 1.55 30.42
CA LEU A 112 17.42 1.59 29.06
C LEU A 112 18.67 0.71 28.93
N ILE A 113 19.53 0.78 29.94
CA ILE A 113 20.72 -0.07 30.06
C ILE A 113 20.34 -1.55 30.06
N GLY A 114 19.35 -1.95 30.87
CA GLY A 114 18.86 -3.32 30.93
C GLY A 114 18.22 -3.77 29.62
N GLU A 115 17.50 -2.89 28.93
CA GLU A 115 16.93 -3.18 27.61
C GLU A 115 18.00 -3.51 26.56
N ILE A 116 19.04 -2.68 26.49
CA ILE A 116 20.16 -2.85 25.57
C ILE A 116 20.90 -4.16 25.87
N GLN A 117 21.11 -4.47 27.14
CA GLN A 117 21.78 -5.70 27.58
C GLN A 117 21.00 -6.95 27.19
N ALA A 118 19.70 -7.00 27.47
CA ALA A 118 18.83 -8.11 27.11
C ALA A 118 18.85 -8.38 25.60
N ASN A 119 18.79 -7.31 24.80
CA ASN A 119 18.82 -7.41 23.35
C ASN A 119 20.18 -7.83 22.79
N LEU A 120 21.30 -7.36 23.35
CA LEU A 120 22.64 -7.82 22.98
C LEU A 120 22.83 -9.30 23.27
N PHE A 121 22.39 -9.74 24.46
CA PHE A 121 22.42 -11.12 24.87
C PHE A 121 21.64 -12.01 23.89
N TRP A 122 20.41 -11.60 23.55
CA TRP A 122 19.59 -12.29 22.57
C TRP A 122 20.23 -12.35 21.18
N CYS A 123 20.71 -11.22 20.65
CA CYS A 123 21.33 -11.19 19.33
C CYS A 123 22.51 -12.15 19.23
N LYS A 124 23.39 -12.16 20.24
CA LYS A 124 24.55 -13.06 20.26
C LYS A 124 24.15 -14.54 20.21
N LYS A 125 23.07 -14.91 20.91
CA LYS A 125 22.52 -16.28 20.92
C LYS A 125 21.94 -16.73 19.58
N GLN A 126 21.50 -15.80 18.75
CA GLN A 126 20.86 -16.08 17.46
C GLN A 126 21.84 -16.08 16.27
N MET A 127 23.08 -15.59 16.44
CA MET A 127 24.08 -15.53 15.37
C MET A 127 24.62 -16.91 15.00
N ASP A 128 24.72 -17.17 13.70
CA ASP A 128 25.44 -18.32 13.16
C ASP A 128 26.79 -17.93 12.53
N LEU A 129 27.64 -18.93 12.28
CA LEU A 129 28.97 -18.71 11.74
C LEU A 129 28.96 -18.09 10.33
N PRO A 130 28.09 -18.52 9.39
CA PRO A 130 27.99 -17.89 8.08
C PRO A 130 27.64 -16.39 8.12
N ALA A 131 26.65 -15.99 8.92
CA ALA A 131 26.27 -14.57 9.04
C ALA A 131 27.41 -13.72 9.60
N LEU A 132 28.19 -14.27 10.55
CA LEU A 132 29.38 -13.61 11.08
C LEU A 132 30.49 -13.46 10.03
N GLN A 133 30.72 -14.51 9.22
CA GLN A 133 31.73 -14.49 8.16
C GLN A 133 31.37 -13.48 7.06
N ASP A 134 30.11 -13.47 6.61
CA ASP A 134 29.61 -12.50 5.65
C ASP A 134 29.76 -11.06 6.16
N TYR A 135 29.39 -10.83 7.43
CA TYR A 135 29.55 -9.54 8.06
C TYR A 135 31.02 -9.07 8.12
N VAL A 136 31.94 -9.95 8.55
CA VAL A 136 33.38 -9.65 8.58
C VAL A 136 33.91 -9.35 7.17
N ALA A 137 33.47 -10.10 6.16
CA ALA A 137 33.83 -9.86 4.77
C ALA A 137 33.36 -8.48 4.27
N ARG A 138 32.17 -8.02 4.67
CA ARG A 138 31.63 -6.71 4.29
C ARG A 138 32.25 -5.53 5.02
N LYS A 139 32.67 -5.70 6.28
CA LYS A 139 33.05 -4.58 7.18
C LYS A 139 34.52 -4.54 7.58
N GLY A 140 35.32 -5.56 7.25
CA GLY A 140 36.76 -5.57 7.53
C GLY A 140 37.10 -5.39 9.01
N ASP A 141 38.09 -4.56 9.33
CA ASP A 141 38.61 -4.37 10.69
C ASP A 141 37.60 -3.76 11.68
N GLU A 142 36.58 -3.05 11.18
CA GLU A 142 35.47 -2.52 11.99
C GLU A 142 34.61 -3.66 12.56
N ALA A 143 34.53 -4.79 11.85
CA ALA A 143 33.77 -5.95 12.29
C ALA A 143 34.32 -6.56 13.58
N THR A 144 35.65 -6.66 13.68
CA THR A 144 36.33 -7.29 14.81
C THR A 144 36.13 -6.53 16.12
N HIS A 145 36.11 -5.19 16.06
CA HIS A 145 35.89 -4.35 17.23
C HIS A 145 34.44 -4.43 17.73
N ALA A 146 33.47 -4.43 16.81
CA ALA A 146 32.06 -4.59 17.14
C ALA A 146 31.77 -5.95 17.79
N LEU A 147 32.31 -7.04 17.22
CA LEU A 147 32.12 -8.40 17.75
C LEU A 147 32.73 -8.57 19.15
N LYS A 148 33.91 -7.99 19.42
CA LYS A 148 34.52 -8.00 20.76
C LYS A 148 33.66 -7.27 21.79
N ALA A 149 33.12 -6.11 21.44
CA ALA A 149 32.26 -5.33 22.33
C ALA A 149 30.96 -6.07 22.66
N MET A 150 30.39 -6.79 21.69
CA MET A 150 29.23 -7.65 21.91
C MET A 150 29.53 -8.84 22.81
N ASP A 151 30.66 -9.54 22.59
CA ASP A 151 31.08 -10.67 23.43
C ASP A 151 31.28 -10.24 24.89
N ALA A 152 31.83 -9.04 25.11
CA ALA A 152 32.00 -8.49 26.45
C ALA A 152 30.67 -8.34 27.21
N VAL A 153 29.57 -7.95 26.54
CA VAL A 153 28.25 -7.80 27.15
C VAL A 153 27.55 -9.15 27.38
N ALA A 154 27.67 -10.07 26.43
CA ALA A 154 27.06 -11.40 26.54
C ALA A 154 27.76 -12.29 27.57
N ALA A 155 29.09 -12.14 27.75
CA ALA A 155 29.89 -12.95 28.66
C ALA A 155 29.89 -12.47 30.12
N VAL A 156 29.21 -11.36 30.44
CA VAL A 156 29.11 -10.87 31.82
C VAL A 156 28.51 -11.96 32.70
N LYS A 157 29.30 -12.49 33.63
CA LYS A 157 28.79 -13.37 34.69
C LYS A 157 28.19 -12.50 35.77
N VAL A 158 26.95 -12.82 36.13
CA VAL A 158 26.18 -12.09 37.13
C VAL A 158 26.04 -12.96 38.37
N ASP A 159 26.19 -12.36 39.54
CA ASP A 159 26.05 -13.08 40.81
C ASP A 159 24.60 -13.56 40.99
N ALA A 160 24.42 -14.76 41.55
CA ALA A 160 23.10 -15.36 41.74
C ALA A 160 22.16 -14.50 42.60
N SER A 161 22.69 -13.65 43.49
CA SER A 161 21.92 -12.70 44.29
C SER A 161 21.18 -11.65 43.46
N GLU A 162 21.62 -11.34 42.23
CA GLU A 162 20.97 -10.35 41.37
C GLU A 162 19.73 -10.88 40.65
N ALA A 163 19.45 -12.19 40.72
CA ALA A 163 18.33 -12.82 40.00
C ALA A 163 16.98 -12.15 40.27
N ALA A 164 16.74 -11.71 41.51
CA ALA A 164 15.52 -11.00 41.90
C ALA A 164 15.39 -9.64 41.20
N SER A 165 16.48 -8.88 41.08
CA SER A 165 16.50 -7.56 40.45
C SER A 165 16.27 -7.66 38.93
N TYR A 166 16.94 -8.61 38.26
CA TYR A 166 16.72 -8.86 36.83
C TYR A 166 15.28 -9.29 36.55
N PHE A 167 14.74 -10.21 37.36
CA PHE A 167 13.35 -10.63 37.23
C PHE A 167 12.37 -9.48 37.44
N ALA A 168 12.57 -8.65 38.48
CA ALA A 168 11.71 -7.50 38.75
C ALA A 168 11.71 -6.47 37.61
N ARG A 169 12.86 -6.24 36.95
CA ARG A 169 12.93 -5.37 35.76
C ARG A 169 12.17 -5.96 34.56
N ALA A 170 12.24 -7.28 34.37
CA ALA A 170 11.48 -7.96 33.32
C ALA A 170 9.96 -7.89 33.60
N GLU A 171 9.52 -8.10 34.84
CA GLU A 171 8.11 -7.94 35.25
C GLU A 171 7.63 -6.49 35.08
N LYS A 172 8.42 -5.50 35.51
CA LYS A 172 8.11 -4.07 35.34
C LYS A 172 7.87 -3.75 33.86
N PHE A 173 8.78 -4.21 32.99
CA PHE A 173 8.62 -4.00 31.55
C PHE A 173 7.36 -4.69 31.01
N ALA A 174 7.12 -5.95 31.36
CA ALA A 174 5.96 -6.70 30.90
C ALA A 174 4.63 -6.06 31.35
N GLY A 175 4.57 -5.55 32.58
CA GLY A 175 3.39 -4.85 33.11
C GLY A 175 3.07 -3.55 32.35
N SER A 176 4.09 -2.83 31.87
CA SER A 176 3.90 -1.61 31.08
C SER A 176 3.79 -1.84 29.56
N ASN A 177 4.13 -3.04 29.06
CA ASN A 177 4.26 -3.33 27.63
C ASN A 177 3.64 -4.68 27.25
N ALA A 178 2.42 -4.98 27.76
CA ALA A 178 1.79 -6.30 27.64
C ALA A 178 1.72 -6.87 26.20
N GLU A 179 1.66 -6.01 25.19
CA GLU A 179 1.57 -6.38 23.77
C GLU A 179 2.92 -6.60 23.06
N ASP A 180 4.04 -6.25 23.72
CA ASP A 180 5.40 -6.42 23.18
C ASP A 180 5.96 -7.79 23.56
N HIS A 181 5.29 -8.83 23.07
CA HIS A 181 5.62 -10.22 23.39
C HIS A 181 7.05 -10.60 23.00
N LEU A 182 7.63 -9.99 21.97
CA LEU A 182 9.02 -10.23 21.57
C LEU A 182 9.99 -9.70 22.64
N GLN A 183 9.86 -8.44 23.04
CA GLN A 183 10.75 -7.86 24.04
C GLN A 183 10.55 -8.47 25.43
N ILE A 184 9.32 -8.84 25.78
CA ILE A 184 9.01 -9.60 27.00
C ILE A 184 9.76 -10.95 26.97
N ALA A 185 9.66 -11.70 25.87
CA ALA A 185 10.36 -12.97 25.73
C ALA A 185 11.89 -12.80 25.85
N ILE A 186 12.47 -11.81 25.16
CA ILE A 186 13.91 -11.52 25.21
C ILE A 186 14.39 -11.25 26.63
N ARG A 187 13.70 -10.36 27.36
CA ARG A 187 14.08 -9.98 28.74
C ARG A 187 14.01 -11.17 29.69
N PHE A 188 12.93 -11.95 29.65
CA PHE A 188 12.81 -13.12 30.52
C PHE A 188 13.76 -14.27 30.13
N LEU A 189 14.12 -14.43 28.86
CA LEU A 189 15.11 -15.42 28.43
C LEU A 189 16.51 -15.07 28.94
N GLU A 190 16.87 -13.78 28.95
CA GLU A 190 18.11 -13.35 29.60
C GLU A 190 18.14 -13.78 31.07
N VAL A 191 17.07 -13.52 31.84
CA VAL A 191 17.00 -13.92 33.25
C VAL A 191 17.09 -15.45 33.41
N ALA A 192 16.34 -16.20 32.59
CA ALA A 192 16.34 -17.65 32.63
C ALA A 192 17.72 -18.25 32.38
N GLU A 193 18.47 -17.70 31.42
CA GLU A 193 19.76 -18.23 31.02
C GLU A 193 20.94 -17.72 31.87
N ARG A 194 20.85 -16.52 32.43
CA ARG A 194 21.86 -15.99 33.36
C ARG A 194 21.78 -16.66 34.73
N PHE A 195 20.60 -17.08 35.17
CA PHE A 195 20.37 -17.66 36.50
C PHE A 195 19.80 -19.09 36.43
N PRO A 196 20.50 -20.04 35.80
CA PRO A 196 20.01 -21.42 35.70
C PRO A 196 19.88 -22.05 37.09
N GLY A 197 18.72 -22.65 37.38
CA GLY A 197 18.44 -23.32 38.66
C GLY A 197 17.95 -22.41 39.78
N ALA A 198 18.01 -21.08 39.63
CA ALA A 198 17.34 -20.17 40.56
C ALA A 198 15.82 -20.21 40.37
N THR A 199 15.06 -19.92 41.45
CA THR A 199 13.59 -19.83 41.39
C THR A 199 13.14 -18.79 40.36
N GLN A 200 13.77 -17.61 40.37
CA GLN A 200 13.50 -16.53 39.42
C GLN A 200 13.86 -16.91 37.98
N GLY A 201 14.96 -17.63 37.76
CA GLY A 201 15.34 -18.11 36.43
C GLY A 201 14.34 -19.12 35.87
N THR A 202 13.85 -20.04 36.73
CA THR A 202 12.82 -21.01 36.37
C THR A 202 11.49 -20.33 36.02
N GLU A 203 11.06 -19.36 36.82
CA GLU A 203 9.85 -18.60 36.55
C GLU A 203 10.00 -17.73 35.30
N ALA A 204 11.17 -17.10 35.10
CA ALA A 204 11.46 -16.34 33.90
C ALA A 204 11.36 -17.20 32.64
N ASN A 205 11.85 -18.46 32.68
CA ASN A 205 11.70 -19.36 31.55
C ASN A 205 10.22 -19.63 31.19
N LYS A 206 9.33 -19.76 32.18
CA LYS A 206 7.89 -19.91 31.93
C LYS A 206 7.30 -18.64 31.32
N ARG A 207 7.64 -17.46 31.85
CA ARG A 207 7.17 -16.16 31.32
C ARG A 207 7.65 -15.93 29.88
N ALA A 208 8.91 -16.27 29.60
CA ALA A 208 9.47 -16.26 28.25
C ALA A 208 8.70 -17.16 27.29
N LEU A 209 8.43 -18.41 27.67
CA LEU A 209 7.68 -19.35 26.85
C LEU A 209 6.25 -18.86 26.58
N ALA A 210 5.57 -18.33 27.61
CA ALA A 210 4.24 -17.75 27.46
C ALA A 210 4.23 -16.55 26.50
N ALA A 211 5.23 -15.67 26.60
CA ALA A 211 5.39 -14.54 25.68
C ALA A 211 5.68 -15.00 24.24
N GLN A 212 6.52 -16.03 24.05
CA GLN A 212 6.75 -16.63 22.73
C GLN A 212 5.47 -17.24 22.14
N GLN A 213 4.68 -17.95 22.94
CA GLN A 213 3.39 -18.49 22.52
C GLN A 213 2.41 -17.37 22.14
N ALA A 214 2.36 -16.28 22.90
CA ALA A 214 1.53 -15.12 22.58
C ALA A 214 1.98 -14.44 21.28
N LEU A 215 3.29 -14.31 21.03
CA LEU A 215 3.83 -13.81 19.78
C LEU A 215 3.42 -14.68 18.57
N MET A 216 3.55 -16.01 18.70
CA MET A 216 3.14 -16.96 17.65
C MET A 216 1.63 -16.90 17.41
N LYS A 217 0.82 -16.83 18.47
CA LYS A 217 -0.64 -16.68 18.38
C LYS A 217 -1.01 -15.40 17.64
N LYS A 218 -0.40 -14.26 18.01
CA LYS A 218 -0.61 -12.96 17.37
C LYS A 218 -0.23 -12.98 15.88
N ALA A 219 0.87 -13.63 15.54
CA ALA A 219 1.28 -13.82 14.14
C ALA A 219 0.28 -14.70 13.37
N ALA A 220 -0.20 -15.79 13.97
CA ALA A 220 -1.21 -16.66 13.35
C ALA A 220 -2.54 -15.92 13.15
N GLU A 221 -3.01 -15.16 14.14
CA GLU A 221 -4.21 -14.33 14.04
C GLU A 221 -4.06 -13.23 12.98
N ALA A 222 -2.89 -12.59 12.89
CA ALA A 222 -2.59 -11.62 11.83
C ALA A 222 -2.61 -12.26 10.44
N ALA A 223 -2.07 -13.48 10.30
CA ALA A 223 -2.11 -14.23 9.04
C ALA A 223 -3.54 -14.61 8.64
N VAL A 224 -4.38 -15.04 9.59
CA VAL A 224 -5.81 -15.27 9.36
C VAL A 224 -6.51 -13.97 8.97
N ALA A 225 -6.24 -12.87 9.68
CA ALA A 225 -6.83 -11.56 9.40
C ALA A 225 -6.43 -11.03 8.01
N ALA A 226 -5.20 -11.25 7.58
CA ALA A 226 -4.73 -10.87 6.24
C ALA A 226 -5.50 -11.59 5.12
N ARG A 227 -6.01 -12.80 5.39
CA ARG A 227 -6.81 -13.60 4.44
C ARG A 227 -8.32 -13.37 4.56
N GLN A 228 -8.77 -12.53 5.50
CA GLN A 228 -10.20 -12.24 5.66
C GLN A 228 -10.74 -11.50 4.44
N THR A 229 -11.71 -12.13 3.78
CA THR A 229 -12.49 -11.55 2.68
C THR A 229 -13.76 -10.95 3.26
N ARG A 230 -14.49 -10.18 2.43
CA ARG A 230 -15.84 -9.72 2.78
C ARG A 230 -16.84 -10.86 3.03
N PHE A 231 -16.49 -12.10 2.65
CA PHE A 231 -17.34 -13.27 2.81
C PHE A 231 -16.96 -14.07 4.07
N THR A 232 -15.67 -14.20 4.40
CA THR A 232 -15.22 -14.90 5.63
C THR A 232 -15.40 -14.04 6.88
N LYS A 233 -15.40 -12.71 6.72
CA LYS A 233 -15.76 -11.74 7.76
C LYS A 233 -16.75 -10.70 7.21
N PRO A 234 -18.04 -11.08 7.07
CA PRO A 234 -19.04 -10.15 6.58
C PRO A 234 -19.22 -8.98 7.56
N VAL A 235 -19.50 -7.79 7.02
CA VAL A 235 -19.81 -6.62 7.83
C VAL A 235 -21.04 -6.93 8.68
N LYS A 236 -20.95 -6.73 10.00
CA LYS A 236 -22.11 -6.84 10.89
C LYS A 236 -23.00 -5.63 10.65
N LEU A 237 -24.10 -5.83 9.93
CA LEU A 237 -25.06 -4.78 9.62
C LEU A 237 -26.02 -4.57 10.79
N VAL A 238 -26.22 -3.31 11.15
CA VAL A 238 -27.33 -2.89 12.03
C VAL A 238 -28.52 -2.59 11.11
N PRO A 239 -29.69 -3.23 11.31
CA PRO A 239 -30.88 -2.93 10.51
C PRO A 239 -31.26 -1.45 10.58
N GLY A 240 -31.68 -0.90 9.44
CA GLY A 240 -32.14 0.47 9.36
C GLY A 240 -33.42 0.72 10.18
N ALA A 241 -33.58 1.96 10.63
CA ALA A 241 -34.76 2.40 11.40
C ALA A 241 -35.80 3.16 10.53
N THR A 242 -35.47 3.48 9.28
CA THR A 242 -36.33 4.26 8.40
C THR A 242 -37.24 3.34 7.57
N ALA A 243 -38.54 3.63 7.48
CA ALA A 243 -39.41 2.86 6.60
C ALA A 243 -39.03 3.06 5.12
N VAL A 244 -39.14 1.99 4.32
CA VAL A 244 -39.01 2.09 2.85
C VAL A 244 -40.06 3.10 2.33
N PRO A 245 -39.67 4.08 1.48
CA PRO A 245 -40.60 5.07 0.95
C PRO A 245 -41.78 4.41 0.22
N ALA A 246 -42.97 5.01 0.30
CA ALA A 246 -44.13 4.54 -0.45
C ALA A 246 -43.90 4.62 -1.98
N ALA A 247 -44.60 3.78 -2.74
CA ALA A 247 -44.40 3.63 -4.18
C ALA A 247 -44.49 4.95 -4.97
N GLN A 248 -45.38 5.87 -4.57
CA GLN A 248 -45.50 7.18 -5.22
C GLN A 248 -44.24 8.05 -5.00
N ALA A 249 -43.73 8.12 -3.76
CA ALA A 249 -42.51 8.85 -3.44
C ALA A 249 -41.29 8.24 -4.15
N GLN A 250 -41.23 6.91 -4.27
CA GLN A 250 -40.22 6.22 -5.07
C GLN A 250 -40.24 6.65 -6.54
N LYS A 251 -41.43 6.73 -7.15
CA LYS A 251 -41.59 7.13 -8.56
C LYS A 251 -41.14 8.58 -8.79
N GLU A 252 -41.51 9.49 -7.89
CA GLU A 252 -41.13 10.92 -7.96
C GLU A 252 -39.62 11.10 -7.79
N ALA A 253 -39.03 10.44 -6.78
CA ALA A 253 -37.60 10.45 -6.54
C ALA A 253 -36.82 9.86 -7.72
N LEU A 254 -37.30 8.78 -8.34
CA LEU A 254 -36.68 8.19 -9.51
C LEU A 254 -36.68 9.15 -10.70
N ALA A 255 -37.76 9.92 -10.90
CA ALA A 255 -37.81 10.95 -11.93
C ALA A 255 -36.76 12.04 -11.69
N LEU A 256 -36.59 12.47 -10.44
CA LEU A 256 -35.57 13.45 -10.06
C LEU A 256 -34.14 12.92 -10.27
N VAL A 257 -33.86 11.68 -9.87
CA VAL A 257 -32.57 11.01 -10.10
C VAL A 257 -32.30 10.93 -11.61
N LYS A 258 -33.24 10.42 -12.41
CA LYS A 258 -33.05 10.32 -13.87
C LYS A 258 -32.84 11.67 -14.53
N LYS A 259 -33.50 12.72 -14.06
CA LYS A 259 -33.28 14.10 -14.54
C LYS A 259 -31.86 14.58 -14.20
N SER A 260 -31.42 14.36 -12.96
CA SER A 260 -30.10 14.81 -12.47
C SER A 260 -28.94 14.07 -13.17
N TYR A 261 -29.13 12.81 -13.52
CA TYR A 261 -28.10 11.96 -14.16
C TYR A 261 -28.43 11.63 -15.63
N GLN A 262 -29.21 12.47 -16.32
CA GLN A 262 -29.73 12.19 -17.67
C GLN A 262 -28.64 11.79 -18.68
N LYS A 263 -27.47 12.46 -18.65
CA LYS A 263 -26.33 12.16 -19.52
C LYS A 263 -25.79 10.74 -19.29
N GLY A 264 -25.71 10.30 -18.04
CA GLY A 264 -25.28 8.94 -17.69
C GLY A 264 -26.26 7.90 -18.21
N TYR A 265 -27.57 8.15 -18.05
CA TYR A 265 -28.62 7.24 -18.52
C TYR A 265 -28.73 7.15 -20.05
N ALA A 266 -28.28 8.17 -20.78
CA ALA A 266 -28.28 8.16 -22.25
C ALA A 266 -27.31 7.13 -22.84
N LYS A 267 -26.19 6.83 -22.13
CA LYS A 267 -25.18 5.86 -22.55
C LYS A 267 -25.58 4.45 -22.08
N LYS A 268 -25.73 3.50 -23.00
CA LYS A 268 -26.28 2.14 -22.73
C LYS A 268 -25.24 1.02 -22.72
N ASP A 269 -23.99 1.31 -23.07
CA ASP A 269 -22.90 0.33 -23.04
C ASP A 269 -22.55 -0.09 -21.61
N VAL A 270 -21.98 -1.29 -21.46
CA VAL A 270 -21.62 -1.87 -20.16
C VAL A 270 -20.69 -0.94 -19.35
N PRO A 271 -19.58 -0.41 -19.91
CA PRO A 271 -18.74 0.55 -19.19
C PRO A 271 -19.49 1.78 -18.67
N ALA A 272 -20.37 2.38 -19.48
CA ALA A 272 -21.16 3.52 -19.04
C ALA A 272 -22.13 3.18 -17.90
N LYS A 273 -22.78 2.01 -17.94
CA LYS A 273 -23.63 1.54 -16.84
C LYS A 273 -22.84 1.36 -15.54
N ARG A 274 -21.63 0.81 -15.60
CA ARG A 274 -20.74 0.67 -14.42
C ARG A 274 -20.37 2.01 -13.83
N ARG A 275 -19.96 2.98 -14.67
CA ARG A 275 -19.65 4.35 -14.22
C ARG A 275 -20.84 5.00 -13.54
N LEU A 276 -22.03 4.90 -14.13
CA LEU A 276 -23.23 5.47 -13.54
C LEU A 276 -23.63 4.78 -12.23
N ALA A 277 -23.54 3.44 -12.16
CA ALA A 277 -23.83 2.70 -10.93
C ALA A 277 -22.95 3.18 -9.76
N ARG A 278 -21.63 3.26 -9.98
CA ARG A 278 -20.66 3.74 -8.99
C ARG A 278 -20.92 5.19 -8.59
N LYS A 279 -21.20 6.06 -9.56
CA LYS A 279 -21.52 7.47 -9.31
C LYS A 279 -22.77 7.64 -8.45
N LEU A 280 -23.84 6.89 -8.75
CA LEU A 280 -25.06 6.90 -7.95
C LEU A 280 -24.80 6.38 -6.53
N LEU A 281 -24.03 5.30 -6.38
CA LEU A 281 -23.66 4.78 -5.06
C LEU A 281 -22.86 5.80 -4.25
N GLU A 282 -21.86 6.43 -4.86
CA GLU A 282 -21.01 7.44 -4.21
C GLU A 282 -21.83 8.68 -3.80
N GLU A 283 -22.56 9.26 -4.75
CA GLU A 283 -23.30 10.50 -4.53
C GLU A 283 -24.57 10.30 -3.69
N SER A 284 -25.08 9.06 -3.54
CA SER A 284 -26.19 8.75 -2.63
C SER A 284 -25.91 9.21 -1.21
N ALA A 285 -24.64 9.15 -0.76
CA ALA A 285 -24.24 9.58 0.58
C ALA A 285 -24.54 11.07 0.86
N LYS A 286 -24.56 11.91 -0.19
CA LYS A 286 -24.88 13.34 -0.10
C LYS A 286 -26.39 13.61 0.01
N ASN A 287 -27.22 12.61 -0.29
CA ASN A 287 -28.66 12.72 -0.35
C ASN A 287 -29.38 11.98 0.79
N LYS A 288 -28.66 11.53 1.82
CA LYS A 288 -29.20 10.73 2.95
C LYS A 288 -30.38 11.38 3.68
N SER A 289 -30.47 12.71 3.69
CA SER A 289 -31.57 13.44 4.32
C SER A 289 -32.88 13.35 3.54
N ASP A 290 -32.81 13.14 2.22
CA ASP A 290 -33.99 12.85 1.40
C ASP A 290 -34.14 11.34 1.28
N VAL A 291 -35.01 10.80 2.14
CA VAL A 291 -35.24 9.36 2.29
C VAL A 291 -35.65 8.70 0.96
N ALA A 292 -36.41 9.39 0.11
CA ALA A 292 -36.89 8.83 -1.16
C ALA A 292 -35.83 8.89 -2.25
N VAL A 293 -35.11 10.01 -2.37
CA VAL A 293 -34.01 10.16 -3.32
C VAL A 293 -32.87 9.21 -2.98
N TYR A 294 -32.47 9.12 -1.71
CA TYR A 294 -31.43 8.20 -1.26
C TYR A 294 -31.78 6.74 -1.60
N HIS A 295 -33.02 6.32 -1.34
CA HIS A 295 -33.50 4.99 -1.69
C HIS A 295 -33.38 4.72 -3.19
N GLN A 296 -33.81 5.66 -4.03
CA GLN A 296 -33.80 5.49 -5.48
C GLN A 296 -32.40 5.53 -6.08
N MET A 297 -31.48 6.33 -5.54
CA MET A 297 -30.08 6.31 -5.96
C MET A 297 -29.44 4.95 -5.68
N LEU A 298 -29.65 4.37 -4.50
CA LEU A 298 -29.17 3.03 -4.17
C LEU A 298 -29.81 1.95 -5.05
N SER A 299 -31.13 2.02 -5.26
CA SER A 299 -31.87 1.07 -6.08
C SER A 299 -31.40 1.07 -7.54
N GLU A 300 -31.20 2.27 -8.12
CA GLU A 300 -30.71 2.40 -9.49
C GLU A 300 -29.25 2.01 -9.63
N SER A 301 -28.41 2.28 -8.61
CA SER A 301 -27.06 1.74 -8.53
C SER A 301 -27.06 0.21 -8.60
N ILE A 302 -27.85 -0.46 -7.75
CA ILE A 302 -27.95 -1.93 -7.71
C ILE A 302 -28.45 -2.48 -9.05
N ARG A 303 -29.45 -1.85 -9.66
CA ARG A 303 -29.99 -2.28 -10.96
C ARG A 303 -28.93 -2.18 -12.06
N LEU A 304 -28.28 -1.02 -12.20
CA LEU A 304 -27.25 -0.79 -13.22
C LEU A 304 -26.03 -1.68 -13.01
N ALA A 305 -25.63 -1.86 -11.75
CA ALA A 305 -24.60 -2.81 -11.34
C ALA A 305 -24.96 -4.24 -11.75
N GLY A 306 -26.22 -4.63 -11.55
CA GLY A 306 -26.77 -5.91 -11.97
C GLY A 306 -26.69 -6.13 -13.48
N GLU A 307 -27.12 -5.14 -14.25
CA GLU A 307 -27.12 -5.18 -15.72
C GLU A 307 -25.73 -5.12 -16.35
N SER A 308 -24.72 -4.69 -15.59
CA SER A 308 -23.35 -4.50 -16.08
C SER A 308 -22.34 -5.43 -15.42
N GLU A 309 -22.81 -6.39 -14.62
CA GLU A 309 -21.98 -7.35 -13.89
C GLU A 309 -20.92 -6.65 -13.02
N ASP A 310 -21.29 -5.56 -12.36
CA ASP A 310 -20.45 -4.89 -11.36
C ASP A 310 -20.91 -5.32 -9.97
N TYR A 311 -20.24 -6.33 -9.42
CA TYR A 311 -20.66 -6.94 -8.15
C TYR A 311 -20.42 -6.05 -6.94
N GLU A 312 -19.52 -5.07 -7.03
CA GLU A 312 -19.26 -4.16 -5.92
C GLU A 312 -20.46 -3.26 -5.61
N PRO A 313 -20.92 -2.40 -6.54
CA PRO A 313 -21.99 -1.47 -6.22
C PRO A 313 -23.32 -2.20 -6.01
N LEU A 314 -23.45 -3.43 -6.52
CA LEU A 314 -24.55 -4.32 -6.21
C LEU A 314 -24.54 -4.76 -4.74
N LEU A 315 -23.43 -5.32 -4.25
CA LEU A 315 -23.35 -5.83 -2.87
C LEU A 315 -23.38 -4.68 -1.86
N ASP A 316 -22.65 -3.61 -2.12
CA ASP A 316 -22.53 -2.45 -1.24
C ASP A 316 -23.81 -1.61 -1.23
N GLY A 317 -24.49 -1.48 -2.38
CA GLY A 317 -25.81 -0.86 -2.46
C GLY A 317 -26.84 -1.59 -1.61
N ILE A 318 -26.86 -2.93 -1.64
CA ILE A 318 -27.77 -3.75 -0.83
C ILE A 318 -27.46 -3.60 0.66
N ASP A 319 -26.17 -3.60 1.05
CA ASP A 319 -25.76 -3.38 2.44
C ASP A 319 -26.19 -2.00 2.96
N ARG A 320 -26.09 -0.97 2.10
CA ARG A 320 -26.57 0.38 2.42
C ARG A 320 -28.09 0.45 2.52
N LEU A 321 -28.83 -0.25 1.65
CA LEU A 321 -30.28 -0.34 1.79
C LEU A 321 -30.67 -1.01 3.11
N ALA A 322 -30.08 -2.16 3.43
CA ALA A 322 -30.38 -2.90 4.66
C ALA A 322 -30.05 -2.12 5.94
N SER A 323 -28.96 -1.35 5.93
CA SER A 323 -28.56 -0.51 7.07
C SER A 323 -29.35 0.79 7.19
N SER A 324 -30.10 1.18 6.15
CA SER A 324 -30.85 2.44 6.15
C SER A 324 -32.35 2.22 6.32
N TYR A 325 -32.89 1.15 5.74
CA TYR A 325 -34.33 0.89 5.70
C TYR A 325 -34.74 -0.36 6.49
N THR A 326 -35.90 -0.29 7.13
CA THR A 326 -36.52 -1.42 7.83
C THR A 326 -36.98 -2.49 6.82
N GLY A 327 -36.96 -3.75 7.24
CA GLY A 327 -37.51 -4.87 6.45
C GLY A 327 -36.66 -5.33 5.26
N VAL A 328 -35.44 -4.79 5.09
CA VAL A 328 -34.52 -5.21 4.03
C VAL A 328 -33.52 -6.23 4.58
N ASP A 329 -33.63 -7.48 4.14
CA ASP A 329 -32.66 -8.55 4.46
C ASP A 329 -31.52 -8.54 3.44
N ALA A 330 -30.36 -8.04 3.86
CA ALA A 330 -29.19 -7.92 2.99
C ALA A 330 -28.77 -9.25 2.37
N LEU A 331 -28.81 -10.36 3.11
CA LEU A 331 -28.35 -11.65 2.62
C LEU A 331 -29.30 -12.19 1.56
N GLN A 332 -30.62 -12.11 1.82
CA GLN A 332 -31.61 -12.58 0.85
C GLN A 332 -31.63 -11.71 -0.41
N GLU A 333 -31.52 -10.39 -0.28
CA GLU A 333 -31.46 -9.48 -1.43
C GLU A 333 -30.22 -9.72 -2.29
N LYS A 334 -29.05 -9.94 -1.68
CA LYS A 334 -27.82 -10.33 -2.41
C LYS A 334 -28.02 -11.63 -3.17
N LYS A 335 -28.56 -12.67 -2.51
CA LYS A 335 -28.83 -13.96 -3.17
C LYS A 335 -29.82 -13.79 -4.33
N ALA A 336 -30.88 -13.01 -4.15
CA ALA A 336 -31.88 -12.76 -5.19
C ALA A 336 -31.28 -12.01 -6.39
N ALA A 337 -30.48 -10.97 -6.14
CA ALA A 337 -29.82 -10.20 -7.20
C ALA A 337 -28.82 -11.06 -8.00
N LEU A 338 -28.01 -11.88 -7.32
CA LEU A 338 -27.03 -12.76 -7.98
C LEU A 338 -27.70 -13.90 -8.76
N LYS A 339 -28.80 -14.48 -8.26
CA LYS A 339 -29.56 -15.52 -8.98
C LYS A 339 -30.15 -15.04 -10.31
N LYS A 340 -30.45 -13.74 -10.44
CA LYS A 340 -30.91 -13.13 -11.69
C LYS A 340 -29.82 -13.06 -12.77
N MET A 341 -28.55 -13.24 -12.40
CA MET A 341 -27.39 -13.23 -13.32
C MET A 341 -27.05 -14.62 -13.83
N THR A 342 -28.04 -15.30 -14.41
CA THR A 342 -27.90 -16.70 -14.85
C THR A 342 -26.79 -16.84 -15.89
N GLY A 343 -25.95 -17.87 -15.75
CA GLY A 343 -24.82 -18.14 -16.66
C GLY A 343 -23.58 -17.26 -16.43
N LYS A 344 -23.55 -16.40 -15.41
CA LYS A 344 -22.38 -15.57 -15.07
C LYS A 344 -21.53 -16.25 -14.00
N ALA A 345 -20.36 -16.77 -14.39
CA ALA A 345 -19.50 -17.57 -13.51
C ALA A 345 -19.11 -16.84 -12.20
N THR A 346 -18.80 -15.54 -12.28
CA THR A 346 -18.47 -14.75 -11.08
C THR A 346 -19.68 -14.57 -10.17
N ALA A 347 -20.89 -14.37 -10.71
CA ALA A 347 -22.11 -14.29 -9.91
C ALA A 347 -22.38 -15.60 -9.15
N THR A 348 -22.24 -16.74 -9.84
CA THR A 348 -22.35 -18.07 -9.23
C THR A 348 -21.31 -18.28 -8.12
N SER A 349 -20.08 -17.82 -8.34
CA SER A 349 -18.99 -17.93 -7.36
C SER A 349 -19.27 -17.06 -6.13
N ILE A 350 -19.69 -15.81 -6.31
CA ILE A 350 -20.06 -14.93 -5.19
C ILE A 350 -21.26 -15.51 -4.42
N LEU A 351 -22.26 -16.05 -5.12
CA LEU A 351 -23.40 -16.72 -4.47
C LEU A 351 -22.92 -17.89 -3.60
N LYS A 352 -21.99 -18.71 -4.10
CA LYS A 352 -21.37 -19.80 -3.33
C LYS A 352 -20.59 -19.27 -2.12
N LEU A 353 -19.83 -18.18 -2.26
CA LEU A 353 -19.07 -17.57 -1.16
C LEU A 353 -19.95 -16.98 -0.06
N LEU A 354 -21.20 -16.58 -0.35
CA LEU A 354 -22.17 -16.19 0.69
C LEU A 354 -22.59 -17.36 1.60
N GLU A 355 -22.36 -18.61 1.18
CA GLU A 355 -22.72 -19.83 1.93
C GLU A 355 -21.48 -20.62 2.39
N THR A 356 -20.44 -20.63 1.57
CA THR A 356 -19.18 -21.33 1.79
C THR A 356 -18.02 -20.36 1.53
N PRO A 357 -17.70 -19.47 2.48
CA PRO A 357 -16.75 -18.37 2.26
C PRO A 357 -15.31 -18.79 1.93
N GLU A 358 -14.92 -20.00 2.29
CA GLU A 358 -13.57 -20.54 2.09
C GLU A 358 -13.48 -21.50 0.89
N ASP A 359 -14.54 -21.59 0.05
CA ASP A 359 -14.53 -22.45 -1.14
C ASP A 359 -13.40 -22.03 -2.11
N PRO A 360 -12.42 -22.91 -2.40
CA PRO A 360 -11.24 -22.51 -3.17
C PRO A 360 -11.53 -22.14 -4.63
N ALA A 361 -12.47 -22.84 -5.27
CA ALA A 361 -12.81 -22.59 -6.67
C ALA A 361 -13.58 -21.27 -6.82
N ALA A 362 -14.53 -21.00 -5.91
CA ALA A 362 -15.28 -19.76 -5.90
C ALA A 362 -14.42 -18.54 -5.54
N ASN A 363 -13.48 -18.69 -4.59
CA ASN A 363 -12.51 -17.64 -4.25
C ASN A 363 -11.57 -17.34 -5.43
N LEU A 364 -11.10 -18.36 -6.16
CA LEU A 364 -10.32 -18.15 -7.37
C LEU A 364 -11.11 -17.34 -8.42
N ALA A 365 -12.33 -17.77 -8.75
CA ALA A 365 -13.14 -17.13 -9.78
C ALA A 365 -13.54 -15.69 -9.40
N ALA A 366 -13.94 -15.44 -8.16
CA ALA A 366 -14.23 -14.11 -7.66
C ALA A 366 -12.96 -13.24 -7.61
N GLY A 367 -11.86 -13.77 -7.05
CA GLY A 367 -10.58 -13.07 -6.93
C GLY A 367 -10.02 -12.61 -8.27
N LYS A 368 -10.08 -13.46 -9.31
CA LYS A 368 -9.70 -13.09 -10.69
C LYS A 368 -10.53 -11.91 -11.19
N TRP A 369 -11.85 -11.93 -11.01
CA TRP A 369 -12.69 -10.82 -11.42
C TRP A 369 -12.36 -9.53 -10.65
N PHE A 370 -12.23 -9.60 -9.32
CA PHE A 370 -11.92 -8.43 -8.49
C PHE A 370 -10.57 -7.81 -8.84
N CYS A 371 -9.52 -8.62 -9.00
CA CYS A 371 -8.19 -8.12 -9.37
C CYS A 371 -8.11 -7.66 -10.84
N PHE A 372 -8.54 -8.49 -11.77
CA PHE A 372 -8.18 -8.33 -13.18
C PHE A 372 -9.20 -7.51 -13.97
N SER A 373 -10.49 -7.66 -13.64
CA SER A 373 -11.57 -6.91 -14.29
C SER A 373 -11.93 -5.64 -13.52
N ALA A 374 -12.14 -5.74 -12.21
CA ALA A 374 -12.58 -4.61 -11.38
C ALA A 374 -11.43 -3.76 -10.82
N ARG A 375 -10.18 -4.21 -10.96
CA ARG A 375 -8.95 -3.56 -10.45
C ARG A 375 -8.95 -3.30 -8.94
N ARG A 376 -9.77 -4.03 -8.19
CA ARG A 376 -9.86 -4.01 -6.73
C ARG A 376 -8.89 -5.02 -6.12
N TRP A 377 -7.59 -4.70 -6.23
CA TRP A 377 -6.53 -5.59 -5.78
C TRP A 377 -6.63 -5.94 -4.30
N ASN A 378 -6.93 -4.99 -3.42
CA ASN A 378 -7.00 -5.25 -1.97
C ASN A 378 -8.03 -6.33 -1.62
N ASP A 379 -9.17 -6.38 -2.31
CA ASP A 379 -10.22 -7.37 -2.09
C ASP A 379 -9.91 -8.68 -2.81
N GLY A 380 -9.49 -8.58 -4.08
CA GLY A 380 -9.22 -9.74 -4.92
C GLY A 380 -8.01 -10.54 -4.48
N LEU A 381 -6.94 -9.92 -3.97
CA LEU A 381 -5.73 -10.61 -3.50
C LEU A 381 -6.05 -11.57 -2.36
N ARG A 382 -6.88 -11.16 -1.40
CA ARG A 382 -7.29 -12.02 -0.28
C ARG A 382 -8.09 -13.23 -0.75
N MET A 383 -8.92 -13.05 -1.78
CA MET A 383 -9.64 -14.16 -2.42
C MET A 383 -8.68 -15.06 -3.21
N LEU A 384 -7.71 -14.50 -3.94
CA LEU A 384 -6.72 -15.29 -4.68
C LEU A 384 -5.85 -16.15 -3.76
N VAL A 385 -5.49 -15.66 -2.56
CA VAL A 385 -4.78 -16.46 -1.55
C VAL A 385 -5.59 -17.68 -1.08
N LEU A 386 -6.91 -17.55 -1.01
CA LEU A 386 -7.81 -18.66 -0.70
C LEU A 386 -8.19 -19.48 -1.95
N GLY A 387 -7.69 -19.11 -3.13
CA GLY A 387 -8.05 -19.72 -4.40
C GLY A 387 -7.35 -21.07 -4.64
N SER A 388 -7.89 -21.87 -5.56
CA SER A 388 -7.32 -23.16 -5.94
C SER A 388 -6.11 -23.11 -6.89
N ASP A 389 -5.73 -21.93 -7.42
CA ASP A 389 -4.54 -21.75 -8.26
C ASP A 389 -3.34 -21.37 -7.39
N GLU A 390 -2.42 -22.31 -7.18
CA GLU A 390 -1.27 -22.14 -6.30
C GLU A 390 -0.33 -21.01 -6.73
N ALA A 391 -0.18 -20.78 -8.03
CA ALA A 391 0.73 -19.75 -8.53
C ALA A 391 0.17 -18.35 -8.29
N LEU A 392 -1.14 -18.18 -8.50
CA LEU A 392 -1.86 -16.95 -8.15
C LEU A 392 -1.92 -16.74 -6.63
N ALA A 393 -2.20 -17.78 -5.86
CA ALA A 393 -2.24 -17.70 -4.40
C ALA A 393 -0.87 -17.26 -3.84
N LYS A 394 0.22 -17.82 -4.36
CA LYS A 394 1.59 -17.47 -3.94
C LYS A 394 1.91 -15.99 -4.21
N VAL A 395 1.71 -15.50 -5.44
CA VAL A 395 2.03 -14.09 -5.75
C VAL A 395 1.10 -13.13 -5.00
N ALA A 396 -0.16 -13.52 -4.76
CA ALA A 396 -1.07 -12.72 -3.96
C ALA A 396 -0.64 -12.64 -2.50
N GLN A 397 -0.14 -13.73 -1.92
CA GLN A 397 0.42 -13.74 -0.56
C GLN A 397 1.67 -12.85 -0.49
N MET A 398 2.58 -12.95 -1.46
CA MET A 398 3.78 -12.09 -1.52
C MET A 398 3.43 -10.59 -1.49
N GLU A 399 2.33 -10.19 -2.12
CA GLU A 399 1.84 -8.81 -2.03
C GLU A 399 1.19 -8.46 -0.69
N LEU A 400 0.39 -9.37 -0.11
CA LEU A 400 -0.25 -9.16 1.19
C LEU A 400 0.75 -9.07 2.34
N ASP A 401 1.94 -9.66 2.16
CA ASP A 401 3.08 -9.55 3.07
C ASP A 401 3.72 -8.14 3.07
N LYS A 402 3.25 -7.23 2.20
CA LYS A 402 3.66 -5.82 2.12
C LYS A 402 5.18 -5.63 1.93
N PRO A 403 5.71 -6.03 0.76
CA PRO A 403 7.15 -5.97 0.45
C PRO A 403 7.71 -4.55 0.59
N ALA A 404 8.83 -4.41 1.29
CA ALA A 404 9.44 -3.11 1.56
C ALA A 404 10.65 -2.84 0.66
N ASN A 405 11.52 -3.84 0.46
CA ASN A 405 12.76 -3.64 -0.28
C ASN A 405 12.58 -3.78 -1.81
N PRO A 406 13.47 -3.16 -2.63
CA PRO A 406 13.34 -3.19 -4.09
C PRO A 406 13.39 -4.59 -4.71
N ASP A 407 14.17 -5.51 -4.15
CA ASP A 407 14.34 -6.86 -4.70
C ASP A 407 13.06 -7.70 -4.55
N GLU A 408 12.38 -7.62 -3.41
CA GLU A 408 11.06 -8.25 -3.20
C GLU A 408 10.01 -7.72 -4.18
N LYS A 409 9.99 -6.39 -4.38
CA LYS A 409 9.08 -5.75 -5.33
C LYS A 409 9.36 -6.19 -6.76
N LEU A 410 10.62 -6.34 -7.13
CA LEU A 410 11.03 -6.87 -8.43
C LEU A 410 10.59 -8.33 -8.60
N LEU A 411 10.75 -9.17 -7.58
CA LEU A 411 10.29 -10.57 -7.60
C LEU A 411 8.77 -10.66 -7.81
N ILE A 412 8.00 -9.79 -7.18
CA ILE A 412 6.54 -9.72 -7.36
C ILE A 412 6.20 -9.26 -8.79
N ALA A 413 6.88 -8.24 -9.30
CA ALA A 413 6.70 -7.78 -10.67
C ALA A 413 6.96 -8.91 -11.70
N ASP A 414 8.07 -9.64 -11.52
CA ASP A 414 8.45 -10.78 -12.33
C ASP A 414 7.42 -11.91 -12.25
N ALA A 415 6.94 -12.23 -11.05
CA ALA A 415 5.92 -13.27 -10.85
C ALA A 415 4.61 -12.94 -11.58
N TRP A 416 4.12 -11.70 -11.48
CA TRP A 416 2.94 -11.28 -12.24
C TRP A 416 3.18 -11.29 -13.73
N TYR A 417 4.33 -10.80 -14.20
CA TYR A 417 4.65 -10.80 -15.63
C TYR A 417 4.63 -12.21 -16.22
N GLU A 418 5.24 -13.21 -15.55
CA GLU A 418 5.22 -14.59 -16.02
C GLU A 418 3.82 -15.23 -15.98
N LEU A 419 2.99 -14.90 -14.98
CA LEU A 419 1.59 -15.31 -14.96
C LEU A 419 0.79 -14.67 -16.11
N GLY A 420 1.00 -13.39 -16.38
CA GLY A 420 0.35 -12.66 -17.46
C GLY A 420 0.71 -13.20 -18.84
N LYS A 421 1.93 -13.74 -19.01
CA LYS A 421 2.34 -14.41 -20.26
C LYS A 421 1.55 -15.69 -20.51
N LYS A 422 1.21 -16.41 -19.45
CA LYS A 422 0.46 -17.68 -19.51
C LYS A 422 -1.05 -17.48 -19.60
N ALA A 423 -1.55 -16.31 -19.21
CA ALA A 423 -2.97 -15.98 -19.28
C ALA A 423 -3.48 -15.95 -20.74
N THR A 424 -4.58 -16.67 -20.99
CA THR A 424 -5.20 -16.80 -22.31
C THR A 424 -6.36 -15.81 -22.50
N ALA A 425 -7.17 -15.59 -21.46
CA ALA A 425 -8.24 -14.61 -21.50
C ALA A 425 -7.67 -13.18 -21.54
N LYS A 426 -8.13 -12.37 -22.50
CA LYS A 426 -7.62 -11.01 -22.73
C LYS A 426 -7.71 -10.12 -21.49
N ASP A 427 -8.86 -10.16 -20.80
CA ASP A 427 -9.11 -9.33 -19.61
C ASP A 427 -8.23 -9.78 -18.43
N GLU A 428 -8.03 -11.08 -18.26
CA GLU A 428 -7.09 -11.63 -17.26
C GLU A 428 -5.65 -11.23 -17.57
N LYS A 429 -5.22 -11.40 -18.82
CA LYS A 429 -3.88 -11.07 -19.29
C LYS A 429 -3.56 -9.59 -19.09
N THR A 430 -4.45 -8.69 -19.51
CA THR A 430 -4.29 -7.24 -19.30
C THR A 430 -4.44 -6.85 -17.83
N GLY A 431 -5.27 -7.60 -17.09
CA GLY A 431 -5.37 -7.59 -15.63
C GLY A 431 -4.01 -7.71 -14.95
N ILE A 432 -3.42 -8.88 -15.13
CA ILE A 432 -2.17 -9.31 -14.53
C ILE A 432 -0.99 -8.44 -15.01
N MET A 433 -0.88 -8.19 -16.31
CA MET A 433 0.22 -7.40 -16.87
C MET A 433 0.19 -5.95 -16.37
N GLY A 434 -0.98 -5.36 -16.16
CA GLY A 434 -1.12 -4.05 -15.53
C GLY A 434 -0.57 -4.02 -14.10
N ARG A 435 -0.74 -5.10 -13.32
CA ARG A 435 -0.15 -5.20 -11.98
C ARG A 435 1.35 -5.34 -12.03
N ALA A 436 1.88 -6.14 -12.95
CA ALA A 436 3.32 -6.28 -13.18
C ALA A 436 3.96 -4.91 -13.48
N MET A 437 3.35 -4.12 -14.37
CA MET A 437 3.82 -2.77 -14.71
C MET A 437 3.87 -1.85 -13.47
N LEU A 438 2.81 -1.87 -12.65
CA LEU A 438 2.76 -1.07 -11.43
C LEU A 438 3.90 -1.41 -10.46
N TRP A 439 4.26 -2.70 -10.33
CA TRP A 439 5.39 -3.10 -9.49
C TRP A 439 6.75 -2.75 -10.10
N TYR A 440 6.92 -2.95 -11.41
CA TYR A 440 8.14 -2.53 -12.11
C TYR A 440 8.39 -1.02 -11.97
N GLN A 441 7.35 -0.19 -12.10
CA GLN A 441 7.46 1.26 -11.96
C GLN A 441 7.96 1.69 -10.58
N GLN A 442 7.66 0.95 -9.51
CA GLN A 442 8.15 1.26 -8.17
C GLN A 442 9.65 1.02 -7.99
N VAL A 443 10.25 0.14 -8.80
CA VAL A 443 11.66 -0.25 -8.67
C VAL A 443 12.54 0.29 -9.80
N ALA A 444 11.97 0.61 -10.97
CA ALA A 444 12.72 0.92 -12.19
C ALA A 444 13.78 2.01 -12.03
N LYS A 445 13.52 3.05 -11.21
CA LYS A 445 14.47 4.15 -10.96
C LYS A 445 15.68 3.75 -10.10
N LYS A 446 15.61 2.62 -9.39
CA LYS A 446 16.65 2.12 -8.49
C LYS A 446 17.45 0.97 -9.07
N LEU A 447 17.09 0.50 -10.26
CA LEU A 447 17.76 -0.62 -10.93
C LEU A 447 18.90 -0.10 -11.81
N GLU A 448 19.97 -0.89 -11.89
CA GLU A 448 21.13 -0.65 -12.73
C GLU A 448 21.48 -1.89 -13.55
N GLY A 449 22.32 -1.73 -14.58
CA GLY A 449 22.84 -2.83 -15.41
C GLY A 449 21.75 -3.70 -16.06
N ILE A 450 21.98 -5.02 -16.05
CA ILE A 450 21.14 -6.02 -16.73
C ILE A 450 19.71 -6.02 -16.19
N ALA A 451 19.53 -5.80 -14.89
CA ALA A 451 18.19 -5.78 -14.27
C ALA A 451 17.37 -4.61 -14.82
N LYS A 452 17.98 -3.43 -14.96
CA LYS A 452 17.34 -2.26 -15.57
C LYS A 452 16.95 -2.54 -17.03
N GLU A 453 17.87 -3.07 -17.84
CA GLU A 453 17.60 -3.38 -19.24
C GLU A 453 16.44 -4.37 -19.41
N LYS A 454 16.41 -5.43 -18.59
CA LYS A 454 15.30 -6.40 -18.55
C LYS A 454 13.97 -5.73 -18.23
N VAL A 455 13.92 -4.90 -17.19
CA VAL A 455 12.69 -4.22 -16.75
C VAL A 455 12.21 -3.20 -17.79
N ASP A 456 13.12 -2.42 -18.37
CA ASP A 456 12.78 -1.44 -19.41
C ASP A 456 12.15 -2.14 -20.64
N LYS A 457 12.72 -3.28 -21.07
CA LYS A 457 12.13 -4.08 -22.15
C LYS A 457 10.73 -4.61 -21.79
N ARG A 458 10.55 -5.15 -20.59
CA ARG A 458 9.24 -5.66 -20.13
C ARG A 458 8.19 -4.56 -20.03
N LEU A 459 8.57 -3.37 -19.57
CA LEU A 459 7.67 -2.21 -19.52
C LEU A 459 7.18 -1.82 -20.92
N VAL A 460 8.05 -1.84 -21.94
CA VAL A 460 7.66 -1.60 -23.33
C VAL A 460 6.71 -2.67 -23.86
N GLU A 461 6.96 -3.95 -23.55
CA GLU A 461 6.08 -5.05 -23.95
C GLU A 461 4.69 -4.92 -23.31
N ILE A 462 4.64 -4.61 -22.01
CA ILE A 462 3.39 -4.41 -21.29
C ILE A 462 2.65 -3.17 -21.82
N ASP A 463 3.34 -2.04 -22.03
CA ASP A 463 2.73 -0.81 -22.54
C ASP A 463 2.05 -1.03 -23.91
N LYS A 464 2.66 -1.83 -24.79
CA LYS A 464 2.05 -2.21 -26.08
C LYS A 464 0.76 -3.03 -25.87
N LEU A 465 0.76 -3.95 -24.91
CA LEU A 465 -0.34 -4.87 -24.64
C LEU A 465 -1.55 -4.20 -23.97
N LEU A 466 -1.33 -3.29 -23.01
CA LEU A 466 -2.41 -2.73 -22.20
C LEU A 466 -3.31 -1.77 -23.00
N PRO A 467 -4.63 -1.75 -22.75
CA PRO A 467 -5.47 -0.68 -23.24
C PRO A 467 -5.06 0.66 -22.59
N LEU A 468 -5.28 1.75 -23.32
CA LEU A 468 -5.06 3.08 -22.77
C LEU A 468 -6.23 3.45 -21.84
N ASP A 469 -5.93 3.76 -20.58
CA ASP A 469 -6.88 4.28 -19.62
C ASP A 469 -6.84 5.81 -19.65
N LEU A 470 -7.82 6.42 -20.33
CA LEU A 470 -7.86 7.88 -20.53
C LEU A 470 -8.10 8.65 -19.22
N ASP A 471 -8.70 8.01 -18.20
CA ASP A 471 -9.03 8.65 -16.94
C ASP A 471 -7.78 8.81 -16.04
N ASN A 472 -6.74 8.00 -16.26
CA ASN A 472 -5.52 7.96 -15.43
C ASN A 472 -4.22 8.15 -16.22
N VAL A 473 -4.31 8.60 -17.48
CA VAL A 473 -3.14 8.76 -18.34
C VAL A 473 -2.33 10.02 -17.98
N ASP A 474 -1.01 9.90 -17.94
CA ASP A 474 -0.11 11.05 -17.89
C ASP A 474 0.00 11.68 -19.28
N TRP A 475 -0.90 12.63 -19.56
CA TRP A 475 -0.94 13.39 -20.81
C TRP A 475 0.38 14.12 -21.14
N GLY A 476 1.19 14.43 -20.13
CA GLY A 476 2.47 15.10 -20.31
C GLY A 476 3.60 14.16 -20.75
N ASN A 477 3.48 12.85 -20.51
CA ASN A 477 4.57 11.89 -20.71
C ASN A 477 4.11 10.59 -21.40
N LEU A 478 3.26 10.73 -22.43
CA LEU A 478 2.81 9.60 -23.24
C LEU A 478 3.97 8.90 -23.95
N THR A 479 3.88 7.57 -24.07
CA THR A 479 4.72 6.82 -25.03
C THR A 479 4.16 6.96 -26.46
N ALA A 480 4.97 6.71 -27.49
CA ALA A 480 4.48 6.69 -28.88
C ALA A 480 3.34 5.66 -29.07
N SER A 481 3.47 4.48 -28.43
CA SER A 481 2.45 3.42 -28.41
C SER A 481 1.14 3.89 -27.78
N GLN A 482 1.19 4.65 -26.67
CA GLN A 482 0.00 5.23 -26.05
C GLN A 482 -0.62 6.31 -26.94
N TRP A 483 0.21 7.18 -27.52
CA TRP A 483 -0.27 8.20 -28.44
C TRP A 483 -0.99 7.59 -29.64
N ASP A 484 -0.48 6.49 -30.21
CA ASP A 484 -1.09 5.77 -31.33
C ASP A 484 -2.49 5.23 -30.99
N LYS A 485 -2.71 4.81 -29.74
CA LYS A 485 -4.01 4.31 -29.25
C LYS A 485 -5.08 5.39 -29.07
N LEU A 486 -4.70 6.67 -28.99
CA LEU A 486 -5.64 7.78 -28.88
C LEU A 486 -6.54 7.89 -30.12
N LYS A 487 -7.83 8.08 -29.91
CA LYS A 487 -8.81 8.33 -30.97
C LYS A 487 -9.09 9.83 -31.06
N GLY A 488 -8.53 10.47 -32.08
CA GLY A 488 -8.72 11.90 -32.31
C GLY A 488 -8.33 12.29 -33.73
N LYS A 489 -8.77 13.47 -34.18
CA LYS A 489 -8.36 14.01 -35.48
C LYS A 489 -6.85 14.31 -35.43
N MET A 490 -6.08 13.70 -36.33
CA MET A 490 -4.64 13.95 -36.42
C MET A 490 -4.35 15.16 -37.30
N VAL A 491 -3.44 16.01 -36.85
CA VAL A 491 -2.96 17.20 -37.59
C VAL A 491 -1.44 17.23 -37.53
N ALA A 492 -0.77 17.49 -38.66
CA ALA A 492 0.68 17.63 -38.73
C ALA A 492 1.07 19.12 -38.77
N VAL A 493 1.43 19.69 -37.62
CA VAL A 493 1.77 21.11 -37.48
C VAL A 493 3.17 21.36 -38.05
N GLN A 494 3.26 22.25 -39.02
CA GLN A 494 4.50 22.54 -39.73
C GLN A 494 5.30 23.64 -39.02
N ALA A 495 6.58 23.41 -38.74
CA ALA A 495 7.43 24.38 -38.03
C ALA A 495 7.62 25.70 -38.78
N ARG A 496 7.50 25.68 -40.12
CA ARG A 496 7.66 26.86 -40.99
C ARG A 496 6.47 27.82 -41.00
N VAL A 497 5.38 27.51 -40.30
CA VAL A 497 4.13 28.28 -40.34
C VAL A 497 3.85 28.90 -38.97
N ASP A 498 3.87 30.24 -38.90
CA ASP A 498 3.69 30.99 -37.65
C ASP A 498 2.25 31.02 -37.12
N ARG A 499 1.28 30.80 -38.01
CA ARG A 499 -0.15 30.68 -37.68
C ARG A 499 -0.73 29.52 -38.47
N PHE A 500 -0.36 28.32 -38.07
CA PHE A 500 -0.80 27.11 -38.73
C PHE A 500 -2.28 26.87 -38.43
N ASP A 501 -3.09 26.84 -39.49
CA ASP A 501 -4.53 26.66 -39.43
C ASP A 501 -4.90 25.20 -39.76
N PRO A 502 -5.38 24.42 -38.78
CA PRO A 502 -5.77 23.03 -38.94
C PRO A 502 -7.18 22.86 -39.56
N GLY A 503 -7.86 23.96 -39.90
CA GLY A 503 -9.18 23.97 -40.53
C GLY A 503 -10.33 23.52 -39.63
N PHE A 504 -10.32 23.88 -38.34
CA PHE A 504 -11.46 23.65 -37.45
C PHE A 504 -11.67 24.78 -36.43
N SER A 505 -12.90 24.89 -35.95
CA SER A 505 -13.32 25.84 -34.93
C SER A 505 -14.07 25.12 -33.81
N LEU A 506 -14.04 25.71 -32.62
CA LEU A 506 -14.76 25.23 -31.44
C LEU A 506 -16.02 26.08 -31.24
N ALA A 507 -17.14 25.45 -30.88
CA ALA A 507 -18.34 26.14 -30.44
C ALA A 507 -18.14 26.75 -29.04
N ALA A 508 -19.04 27.66 -28.64
CA ALA A 508 -19.00 28.25 -27.30
C ALA A 508 -19.15 27.15 -26.23
N GLY A 509 -18.18 27.05 -25.33
CA GLY A 509 -18.15 26.01 -24.29
C GLY A 509 -17.65 24.63 -24.75
N GLU A 510 -17.41 24.43 -26.06
CA GLU A 510 -16.79 23.18 -26.54
C GLU A 510 -15.33 23.12 -26.09
N ARG A 511 -14.93 21.95 -25.56
CA ARG A 511 -13.58 21.69 -25.08
C ARG A 511 -12.94 20.56 -25.85
N VAL A 512 -11.68 20.74 -26.24
CA VAL A 512 -10.86 19.69 -26.85
C VAL A 512 -9.51 19.61 -26.19
N ARG A 513 -8.95 18.40 -26.15
CA ARG A 513 -7.59 18.13 -25.68
C ARG A 513 -6.67 17.99 -26.88
N ILE A 514 -5.62 18.81 -26.90
CA ILE A 514 -4.54 18.77 -27.89
C ILE A 514 -3.41 17.92 -27.34
N VAL A 515 -3.08 16.84 -28.04
CA VAL A 515 -2.07 15.87 -27.60
C VAL A 515 -0.99 15.71 -28.66
N ALA A 516 0.19 16.28 -28.41
CA ALA A 516 1.33 16.19 -29.31
C ALA A 516 1.99 14.80 -29.28
N HIS A 517 2.55 14.40 -30.42
CA HIS A 517 3.31 13.15 -30.53
C HIS A 517 4.59 13.27 -29.69
N PRO A 518 4.86 12.31 -28.79
CA PRO A 518 5.89 12.47 -27.77
C PRO A 518 7.33 12.46 -28.31
N THR A 519 7.55 11.88 -29.49
CA THR A 519 8.89 11.77 -30.09
C THR A 519 9.06 12.61 -31.36
N ASP A 520 8.02 13.33 -31.81
CA ASP A 520 8.17 14.20 -32.98
C ASP A 520 9.04 15.40 -32.62
N GLN A 521 9.84 15.84 -33.57
CA GLN A 521 10.75 16.97 -33.40
C GLN A 521 10.69 17.86 -34.64
N TRP A 522 10.94 19.15 -34.41
CA TRP A 522 11.26 20.11 -35.46
C TRP A 522 12.54 20.85 -35.14
N THR A 523 13.00 21.65 -36.09
CA THR A 523 14.23 22.44 -35.96
C THR A 523 13.96 23.90 -36.19
N VAL A 524 14.63 24.75 -35.42
CA VAL A 524 14.56 26.21 -35.50
C VAL A 524 15.97 26.76 -35.50
N THR A 525 16.29 27.60 -36.47
CA THR A 525 17.59 28.28 -36.57
C THR A 525 17.45 29.72 -36.08
N GLY A 526 18.41 30.21 -35.30
CA GLY A 526 18.38 31.59 -34.81
C GLY A 526 19.53 31.91 -33.88
N GLY A 527 19.79 33.21 -33.70
CA GLY A 527 20.85 33.69 -32.80
C GLY A 527 20.67 33.22 -31.36
N PHE A 528 19.41 33.08 -30.91
CA PHE A 528 19.07 32.55 -29.59
C PHE A 528 19.55 31.12 -29.36
N TYR A 529 19.65 30.30 -30.41
CA TYR A 529 20.06 28.90 -30.33
C TYR A 529 21.53 28.67 -30.69
N SER A 530 22.30 29.74 -30.92
CA SER A 530 23.68 29.64 -31.43
C SER A 530 23.79 28.78 -32.70
N GLY A 531 22.82 28.92 -33.61
CA GLY A 531 22.69 28.11 -34.81
C GLY A 531 21.36 27.37 -34.85
N LYS A 532 21.39 26.05 -35.06
CA LYS A 532 20.20 25.21 -35.26
C LYS A 532 19.87 24.42 -33.99
N GLY A 533 18.71 24.70 -33.40
CA GLY A 533 18.14 23.90 -32.31
C GLY A 533 17.15 22.85 -32.80
N THR A 534 17.07 21.71 -32.11
CA THR A 534 16.09 20.64 -32.36
C THR A 534 15.21 20.49 -31.13
N PHE A 535 13.89 20.54 -31.31
CA PHE A 535 12.93 20.62 -30.21
C PHE A 535 11.78 19.65 -30.42
N GLY A 536 11.38 18.99 -29.33
CA GLY A 536 10.07 18.34 -29.25
C GLY A 536 8.98 19.33 -28.87
N TRP A 537 7.76 18.84 -28.66
CA TRP A 537 6.59 19.69 -28.40
C TRP A 537 6.66 20.50 -27.10
N LYS A 538 7.47 20.10 -26.12
CA LYS A 538 7.70 20.86 -24.88
C LYS A 538 8.76 21.95 -25.02
N GLY A 539 9.45 22.06 -26.16
CA GLY A 539 10.56 22.98 -26.34
C GLY A 539 11.82 22.55 -25.57
N ARG A 540 12.72 23.51 -25.33
CA ARG A 540 13.98 23.29 -24.57
C ARG A 540 13.69 23.17 -23.06
N SER A 541 14.23 22.14 -22.41
CA SER A 541 13.95 21.83 -20.99
C SER A 541 14.83 22.54 -19.96
N GLU A 542 15.77 23.40 -20.37
CA GLU A 542 16.67 24.10 -19.45
C GLU A 542 15.98 25.36 -18.89
N GLU A 543 16.00 25.52 -17.56
CA GLU A 543 15.66 26.79 -16.89
C GLU A 543 16.61 27.88 -17.37
N PHE A 544 16.18 28.66 -18.36
CA PHE A 544 16.87 29.87 -18.74
C PHE A 544 16.43 30.99 -17.81
N TYR A 545 17.41 31.62 -17.16
CA TYR A 545 17.32 32.66 -16.13
C TYR A 545 16.43 33.88 -16.47
N TYR A 546 15.98 34.01 -17.72
CA TYR A 546 15.22 35.14 -18.24
C TYR A 546 13.71 34.90 -18.38
N TYR A 547 13.23 33.66 -18.22
CA TYR A 547 11.83 33.33 -18.39
C TYR A 547 11.21 32.88 -17.07
N SER A 548 10.18 33.61 -16.62
CA SER A 548 9.39 33.20 -15.47
C SER A 548 8.72 31.84 -15.75
N ALA A 549 8.41 31.06 -14.71
CA ALA A 549 7.72 29.77 -14.80
C ALA A 549 6.34 29.79 -15.53
N ARG A 550 5.91 30.95 -16.04
CA ARG A 550 4.64 31.16 -16.75
C ARG A 550 4.78 31.18 -18.28
N GLU A 551 5.98 31.33 -18.83
CA GLU A 551 6.18 31.36 -20.29
C GLU A 551 6.54 29.97 -20.84
N ALA A 552 5.95 29.58 -21.97
CA ALA A 552 6.28 28.32 -22.61
C ALA A 552 7.74 28.31 -23.07
N ALA A 553 8.38 27.13 -23.06
CA ALA A 553 9.79 27.05 -23.44
C ALA A 553 10.00 27.42 -24.91
N PRO A 554 11.14 28.04 -25.27
CA PRO A 554 11.52 28.24 -26.66
C PRO A 554 11.48 26.93 -27.46
N GLY A 555 10.91 26.98 -28.66
CA GLY A 555 10.72 25.85 -29.54
C GLY A 555 9.53 24.94 -29.20
N ALA A 556 8.76 25.22 -28.14
CA ALA A 556 7.57 24.44 -27.78
C ALA A 556 6.44 24.60 -28.80
N LEU A 557 5.54 23.62 -28.88
CA LEU A 557 4.32 23.70 -29.68
C LEU A 557 3.24 24.46 -28.90
N MET A 558 2.81 25.59 -29.47
CA MET A 558 1.79 26.46 -28.91
C MET A 558 0.45 26.30 -29.64
N VAL A 559 -0.64 26.53 -28.91
CA VAL A 559 -2.00 26.55 -29.42
C VAL A 559 -2.73 27.81 -28.94
N TRP A 560 -3.64 28.35 -29.73
CA TRP A 560 -4.55 29.42 -29.32
C TRP A 560 -5.84 29.38 -30.13
N VAL A 561 -6.86 30.11 -29.66
CA VAL A 561 -8.18 30.22 -30.28
C VAL A 561 -8.40 31.67 -30.72
N GLU A 562 -8.77 31.86 -31.99
CA GLU A 562 -8.92 33.16 -32.65
C GLU A 562 -7.70 34.06 -32.47
N ASN A 563 -7.88 35.18 -31.77
CA ASN A 563 -6.85 36.16 -31.44
C ASN A 563 -6.53 36.17 -29.93
N GLY A 564 -6.85 35.08 -29.22
CA GLY A 564 -6.50 34.90 -27.81
C GLY A 564 -5.02 34.56 -27.61
N ASP A 565 -4.63 34.44 -26.33
CA ASP A 565 -3.26 34.16 -25.94
C ASP A 565 -2.80 32.74 -26.31
N LYS A 566 -1.51 32.61 -26.60
CA LYS A 566 -0.85 31.31 -26.81
C LYS A 566 -0.75 30.53 -25.50
N SER A 567 -1.07 29.25 -25.55
CA SER A 567 -0.93 28.31 -24.44
C SER A 567 -0.22 27.02 -24.87
N ASN A 568 0.28 26.27 -23.89
CA ASN A 568 0.84 24.93 -24.10
C ASN A 568 -0.24 23.95 -24.58
N CYS A 569 0.17 22.85 -25.20
CA CYS A 569 -0.73 21.73 -25.49
C CYS A 569 -1.44 21.26 -24.21
N GLY A 570 -2.75 21.00 -24.32
CA GLY A 570 -3.62 20.70 -23.18
C GLY A 570 -5.09 20.80 -23.58
N ILE A 571 -5.96 21.07 -22.61
CA ILE A 571 -7.37 21.38 -22.88
C ILE A 571 -7.47 22.83 -23.34
N ILE A 572 -8.14 23.04 -24.47
CA ILE A 572 -8.53 24.37 -24.97
C ILE A 572 -10.05 24.44 -25.09
N SER A 573 -10.60 25.64 -24.95
CA SER A 573 -12.03 25.90 -24.98
C SER A 573 -12.36 26.91 -26.08
N GLY A 574 -13.49 26.69 -26.75
CA GLY A 574 -14.08 27.66 -27.67
C GLY A 574 -14.77 28.84 -26.97
N PRO A 575 -15.36 29.77 -27.74
CA PRO A 575 -15.57 29.67 -29.18
C PRO A 575 -14.39 30.14 -30.03
N GLY A 576 -14.26 29.58 -31.23
CA GLY A 576 -13.45 30.16 -32.31
C GLY A 576 -12.49 29.21 -33.02
N ARG A 577 -11.81 29.71 -34.04
CA ARG A 577 -10.86 28.98 -34.89
C ARG A 577 -9.56 28.69 -34.15
N VAL A 578 -9.09 27.45 -34.19
CA VAL A 578 -7.87 27.02 -33.49
C VAL A 578 -6.65 27.21 -34.38
N PHE A 579 -5.51 27.63 -33.81
CA PHE A 579 -4.25 27.81 -34.52
C PHE A 579 -3.08 27.21 -33.74
N PHE A 580 -2.00 26.89 -34.46
CA PHE A 580 -0.77 26.34 -33.88
C PHE A 580 0.49 27.07 -34.37
N SER A 581 1.56 27.03 -33.58
CA SER A 581 2.88 27.53 -33.99
C SER A 581 4.01 26.96 -33.12
N PRO A 582 5.26 26.94 -33.60
CA PRO A 582 6.40 26.91 -32.70
C PRO A 582 6.46 28.18 -31.83
N ASN A 583 6.91 28.05 -30.59
CA ASN A 583 7.21 29.18 -29.72
C ASN A 583 8.58 29.75 -30.07
N ILE A 584 8.61 30.72 -30.97
CA ILE A 584 9.85 31.35 -31.42
C ILE A 584 10.09 32.67 -30.68
N THR A 585 11.34 32.94 -30.34
CA THR A 585 11.75 34.23 -29.78
C THR A 585 11.97 35.22 -30.93
N TRP A 586 11.95 36.51 -30.61
CA TRP A 586 12.21 37.61 -31.56
C TRP A 586 13.64 37.61 -32.15
N TYR A 587 14.52 36.73 -31.67
CA TYR A 587 15.88 36.46 -32.18
C TYR A 587 15.97 35.21 -33.09
N SER A 588 14.83 34.65 -33.50
CA SER A 588 14.75 33.41 -34.27
C SER A 588 14.22 33.66 -35.69
N ASP A 589 15.00 34.37 -36.50
CA ASP A 589 14.72 34.75 -37.88
C ASP A 589 15.21 33.73 -38.93
N GLY A 590 15.78 32.60 -38.50
CA GLY A 590 16.37 31.59 -39.37
C GLY A 590 15.42 30.49 -39.84
N ASP A 591 15.97 29.57 -40.65
CA ASP A 591 15.24 28.45 -41.23
C ASP A 591 14.61 27.51 -40.20
N ARG A 592 13.38 27.07 -40.51
CA ARG A 592 12.59 26.13 -39.71
C ARG A 592 12.17 24.94 -40.54
N SER A 593 12.37 23.73 -40.04
CA SER A 593 12.01 22.50 -40.75
C SER A 593 11.52 21.41 -39.81
N GLY A 594 10.72 20.48 -40.34
CA GLY A 594 10.09 19.42 -39.57
C GLY A 594 8.65 19.75 -39.16
N GLN A 595 8.03 18.81 -38.47
CA GLN A 595 6.63 18.88 -38.08
C GLN A 595 6.41 18.16 -36.75
N ILE A 596 5.38 18.58 -36.02
CA ILE A 596 4.90 17.87 -34.84
C ILE A 596 3.46 17.45 -35.11
N ARG A 597 3.20 16.14 -35.05
CA ARG A 597 1.84 15.60 -35.14
C ARG A 597 1.12 15.84 -33.82
N VAL A 598 -0.15 16.22 -33.89
CA VAL A 598 -1.07 16.33 -32.75
C VAL A 598 -2.33 15.51 -33.02
N LYS A 599 -2.95 14.99 -31.95
CA LYS A 599 -4.32 14.49 -31.97
C LYS A 599 -5.22 15.46 -31.20
N VAL A 600 -6.37 15.76 -31.79
CA VAL A 600 -7.44 16.56 -31.20
C VAL A 600 -8.53 15.62 -30.71
N LEU A 601 -8.75 15.59 -29.40
CA LEU A 601 -9.73 14.73 -28.73
C LEU A 601 -10.86 15.60 -28.15
N ALA A 602 -12.10 15.14 -28.26
CA ALA A 602 -13.21 15.77 -27.53
C ALA A 602 -13.03 15.52 -26.02
N VAL A 603 -13.35 16.53 -25.21
CA VAL A 603 -13.31 16.45 -23.74
C VAL A 603 -14.75 16.46 -23.25
N ASP A 604 -15.17 15.40 -22.54
CA ASP A 604 -16.48 15.35 -21.90
C ASP A 604 -16.51 16.36 -20.73
N ASP A 605 -17.69 16.91 -20.37
CA ASP A 605 -17.84 17.94 -19.31
C ASP A 605 -17.32 17.54 -17.91
N GLU A 606 -17.02 16.25 -17.69
CA GLU A 606 -16.61 15.69 -16.41
C GLU A 606 -15.08 15.60 -16.21
N GLU A 607 -14.29 15.88 -17.27
CA GLU A 607 -12.82 16.02 -17.24
C GLU A 607 -12.41 17.50 -17.15
#